data_AF-A0A1W9S5Y5-F1
#
_entry.id   AF-A0A1W9S5Y5-F1
#
_cell.length_a   1.000
_cell.length_b   1.000
_cell.length_c   1.000
_cell.angle_alpha   90.00
_cell.angle_beta   90.00
_cell.angle_gamma   90.00
#
_symmetry.space_group_name_H-M   'P 1'
#
loop_
_entity.id
_entity.type
_entity.pdbx_description
1 polymer ?
#
loop_
_entity_poly.entity_id
_entity_poly.type
_entity_poly.pdbx_seq_one_letter_code
_entity_poly.pdbx_strand_id
1 'polypeptide(L)'
;MKFRKSKKGFTLIELMIVVAIIGILAAVAIPMYKNYIQKARFTSAVLPLIHSVETNVGSRYALKGVFPTSGTEVMNMAGDADTTCCTLDSSSGGSTWVFTLTSAATVEALVDAYGSTITAEAVTASGSRISGWDYSGNLADAVGLD
;
A
#
# COMPACT_ATOMS: atom_id res chain seq x y z
N MET A 1 25.53 39.74 -49.86
CA MET A 1 26.40 38.62 -49.42
C MET A 1 25.64 37.80 -48.39
N LYS A 2 25.24 36.56 -48.73
CA LYS A 2 24.29 35.75 -47.95
C LYS A 2 25.10 34.84 -47.01
N PHE A 3 25.09 35.13 -45.70
CA PHE A 3 25.75 34.29 -44.69
C PHE A 3 25.06 32.92 -44.64
N ARG A 4 25.71 31.87 -45.17
CA ARG A 4 25.26 30.49 -44.98
C ARG A 4 25.56 30.13 -43.52
N LYS A 5 24.54 30.19 -42.65
CA LYS A 5 24.63 29.60 -41.31
C LYS A 5 24.91 28.10 -41.48
N SER A 6 26.12 27.67 -41.13
CA SER A 6 26.47 26.26 -41.06
C SER A 6 25.54 25.60 -40.04
N LYS A 7 24.62 24.74 -40.51
CA LYS A 7 23.84 23.89 -39.62
C LYS A 7 24.80 22.83 -39.08
N LYS A 8 25.36 23.07 -37.89
CA LYS A 8 26.07 22.03 -37.13
C LYS A 8 25.05 20.92 -36.83
N GLY A 9 25.21 19.77 -37.48
CA GLY A 9 24.43 18.57 -37.17
C GLY A 9 24.89 17.96 -35.86
N PHE A 10 23.99 17.23 -35.20
CA PHE A 10 24.30 16.45 -34.00
C PHE A 10 25.24 15.30 -34.36
N THR A 11 26.29 15.07 -33.57
CA THR A 11 27.22 13.97 -33.83
C THR A 11 26.68 12.66 -33.27
N LEU A 12 27.01 11.54 -33.92
CA LEU A 12 26.60 10.22 -33.47
C LEU A 12 27.19 9.90 -32.09
N ILE A 13 28.40 10.42 -31.82
CA ILE A 13 29.05 10.26 -30.53
C ILE A 13 28.37 11.06 -29.40
N GLU A 14 27.87 12.26 -29.67
CA GLU A 14 27.04 13.01 -28.71
C GLU A 14 25.78 12.21 -28.36
N LEU A 15 25.15 11.57 -29.34
CA LEU A 15 23.96 10.76 -29.10
C LEU A 15 24.28 9.51 -28.27
N MET A 16 25.39 8.83 -28.55
CA MET A 16 25.81 7.65 -27.80
C MET A 16 26.08 7.95 -26.33
N ILE A 17 26.73 9.07 -26.01
CA ILE A 17 27.00 9.47 -24.62
C ILE A 17 25.70 9.79 -23.90
N VAL A 18 24.78 10.50 -24.55
CA VAL A 18 23.46 10.82 -23.96
C VAL A 18 22.68 9.56 -23.63
N VAL A 19 22.63 8.59 -24.55
CA VAL A 19 21.94 7.31 -24.31
C VAL A 19 22.61 6.53 -23.18
N ALA A 20 23.94 6.54 -23.09
CA ALA A 20 24.67 5.89 -22.00
C ALA A 20 24.32 6.49 -20.62
N ILE A 21 24.27 7.82 -20.51
CA ILE A 21 23.90 8.51 -19.27
C ILE A 21 22.45 8.23 -18.89
N ILE A 22 21.52 8.32 -19.85
CA ILE A 22 20.10 8.00 -19.61
C ILE A 22 19.95 6.54 -19.18
N GLY A 23 20.71 5.61 -19.75
CA GLY A 23 20.71 4.20 -19.37
C GLY A 23 21.07 3.98 -17.90
N ILE A 24 22.12 4.65 -17.42
CA ILE A 24 22.54 4.57 -16.00
C ILE A 24 21.47 5.16 -15.08
N LEU A 25 20.93 6.34 -15.42
CA LEU A 25 19.88 6.98 -14.63
C LEU A 25 18.60 6.13 -14.60
N ALA A 26 18.20 5.56 -15.72
CA ALA A 26 17.01 4.72 -15.83
C ALA A 26 17.14 3.44 -15.00
N ALA A 27 18.32 2.81 -14.96
CA ALA A 27 18.56 1.60 -14.17
C ALA A 27 18.30 1.81 -12.67
N VAL A 28 18.60 3.00 -12.13
CA VAL A 28 18.35 3.35 -10.72
C VAL A 28 16.95 3.92 -10.52
N ALA A 29 16.48 4.77 -11.43
CA ALA A 29 15.22 5.50 -11.28
C ALA A 29 13.98 4.60 -11.46
N ILE A 30 14.01 3.64 -12.38
CA ILE A 30 12.87 2.76 -12.66
C ILE A 30 12.46 1.92 -11.45
N PRO A 31 13.35 1.16 -10.76
CA PRO A 31 12.94 0.37 -9.61
C PRO A 31 12.42 1.27 -8.46
N MET A 32 13.06 2.41 -8.22
CA MET A 32 12.63 3.37 -7.20
C MET A 32 11.23 3.92 -7.49
N TYR A 33 10.96 4.31 -8.74
CA TYR A 33 9.66 4.85 -9.14
C TYR A 33 8.54 3.80 -9.09
N LYS A 34 8.84 2.55 -9.42
CA LYS A 34 7.89 1.43 -9.26
C LYS A 34 7.47 1.24 -7.81
N ASN A 35 8.44 1.21 -6.89
CA ASN A 35 8.17 1.09 -5.45
C ASN A 35 7.32 2.26 -4.93
N TYR A 36 7.60 3.49 -5.39
CA TYR A 36 6.81 4.68 -5.02
C TYR A 36 5.35 4.57 -5.48
N ILE A 37 5.12 4.16 -6.73
CA ILE A 37 3.76 3.96 -7.26
C ILE A 37 3.04 2.85 -6.48
N GLN A 38 3.73 1.75 -6.17
CA GLN A 38 3.14 0.65 -5.40
C GLN A 38 2.72 1.11 -4.00
N LYS A 39 3.59 1.84 -3.29
CA LYS A 39 3.28 2.46 -1.99
C LYS A 39 2.07 3.39 -2.08
N ALA A 40 2.05 4.31 -3.04
CA ALA A 40 0.95 5.24 -3.22
C ALA A 40 -0.38 4.52 -3.48
N ARG A 41 -0.36 3.46 -4.30
CA ARG A 41 -1.54 2.65 -4.59
C ARG A 41 -2.03 1.92 -3.35
N PHE A 42 -1.15 1.28 -2.60
CA PHE A 42 -1.49 0.62 -1.35
C PHE A 42 -2.14 1.59 -0.36
N THR A 43 -1.53 2.76 -0.14
CA THR A 43 -2.06 3.82 0.71
C THR A 43 -3.44 4.30 0.25
N SER A 44 -3.65 4.43 -1.07
CA SER A 44 -4.92 4.93 -1.61
C SER A 44 -6.05 3.90 -1.66
N ALA A 45 -5.72 2.62 -1.82
CA ALA A 45 -6.70 1.57 -2.12
C ALA A 45 -6.91 0.61 -0.94
N VAL A 46 -5.84 0.22 -0.23
CA VAL A 46 -5.91 -0.82 0.80
C VAL A 46 -6.11 -0.23 2.20
N LEU A 47 -5.40 0.85 2.54
CA LEU A 47 -5.52 1.48 3.86
C LEU A 47 -6.95 1.95 4.19
N PRO A 48 -7.75 2.52 3.27
CA PRO A 48 -9.14 2.88 3.58
C PRO A 48 -10.00 1.68 3.97
N LEU A 49 -9.72 0.49 3.41
CA LEU A 49 -10.45 -0.73 3.76
C LEU A 49 -10.14 -1.16 5.18
N ILE A 50 -8.86 -1.13 5.54
CA ILE A 50 -8.40 -1.48 6.88
C ILE A 50 -8.99 -0.50 7.89
N HIS A 51 -8.92 0.81 7.64
CA HIS A 51 -9.46 1.83 8.54
C HIS A 51 -10.99 1.71 8.76
N SER A 52 -11.74 1.29 7.73
CA SER A 52 -13.16 1.00 7.86
C SER A 52 -13.41 -0.14 8.85
N VAL A 53 -12.64 -1.23 8.73
CA VAL A 53 -12.70 -2.36 9.66
C VAL A 53 -12.30 -1.93 11.07
N GLU A 54 -11.24 -1.15 11.22
CA GLU A 54 -10.78 -0.63 12.51
C GLU A 54 -11.85 0.19 13.23
N THR A 55 -12.51 1.09 12.49
CA THR A 55 -13.60 1.91 13.03
C THR A 55 -14.76 1.04 13.53
N ASN A 56 -15.14 0.03 12.74
CA ASN A 56 -16.21 -0.89 13.11
C ASN A 56 -15.83 -1.79 14.29
N VAL A 57 -14.57 -2.23 14.36
CA VAL A 57 -14.04 -3.00 15.50
C VAL A 57 -14.00 -2.15 16.77
N GLY A 58 -13.60 -0.89 16.66
CA GLY A 58 -13.65 0.08 17.76
C GLY A 58 -15.06 0.30 18.28
N SER A 59 -16.03 0.47 17.38
CA SER A 59 -17.45 0.58 17.74
C SER A 59 -17.97 -0.68 18.45
N ARG A 60 -17.65 -1.87 17.93
CA ARG A 60 -18.03 -3.15 18.56
C ARG A 60 -17.41 -3.29 19.95
N TYR A 61 -16.14 -2.97 20.12
CA TYR A 61 -15.46 -3.07 21.40
C TYR A 61 -16.05 -2.08 22.42
N ALA A 62 -16.38 -0.86 22.00
CA ALA A 62 -17.02 0.13 22.87
C ALA A 62 -18.43 -0.30 23.33
N LEU A 63 -19.20 -0.97 22.47
CA LEU A 63 -20.57 -1.39 22.79
C LEU A 63 -20.66 -2.73 23.53
N LYS A 64 -19.80 -3.69 23.18
CA LYS A 64 -19.88 -5.08 23.68
C LYS A 64 -18.71 -5.48 24.58
N GLY A 65 -17.62 -4.72 24.60
CA GLY A 65 -16.41 -5.03 25.37
C GLY A 65 -15.62 -6.25 24.84
N VAL A 66 -15.93 -6.75 23.65
CA VAL A 66 -15.36 -7.98 23.10
C VAL A 66 -14.88 -7.76 21.67
N PHE A 67 -13.63 -8.16 21.42
CA PHE A 67 -13.03 -8.16 20.10
C PHE A 67 -13.62 -9.26 19.19
N PRO A 68 -13.60 -9.08 17.86
CA PRO A 68 -13.98 -10.15 16.94
C PRO A 68 -13.07 -11.38 17.15
N THR A 69 -13.66 -12.56 17.05
CA THR A 69 -13.00 -13.83 17.41
C THR A 69 -12.59 -14.65 16.20
N SER A 70 -13.09 -14.30 15.01
CA SER A 70 -12.70 -14.94 13.75
C SER A 70 -12.44 -13.92 12.65
N GLY A 71 -11.60 -14.30 11.69
CA GLY A 71 -11.35 -13.52 10.48
C GLY A 71 -12.61 -13.22 9.67
N THR A 72 -13.55 -14.16 9.61
CA THR A 72 -14.85 -13.92 8.96
C THR A 72 -15.65 -12.82 9.66
N GLU A 73 -15.63 -12.76 10.99
CA GLU A 73 -16.25 -11.64 11.71
C GLU A 73 -15.60 -10.30 11.37
N VAL A 74 -14.26 -10.26 11.29
CA VAL A 74 -13.51 -9.06 10.91
C VAL A 74 -13.88 -8.63 9.48
N MET A 75 -13.94 -9.56 8.53
CA MET A 75 -14.30 -9.25 7.14
C MET A 75 -15.78 -8.84 6.99
N ASN A 76 -16.68 -9.37 7.81
CA ASN A 76 -18.08 -8.89 7.84
C ASN A 76 -18.18 -7.44 8.34
N MET A 77 -17.17 -6.97 9.06
CA MET A 77 -17.06 -5.59 9.53
C MET A 77 -16.40 -4.67 8.49
N ALA A 78 -16.00 -5.19 7.33
CA ALA A 78 -15.57 -4.41 6.17
C ALA A 78 -16.76 -3.91 5.31
N GLY A 79 -18.01 -4.13 5.73
CA GLY A 79 -19.20 -3.94 4.88
C GLY A 79 -19.40 -2.55 4.25
N ASP A 80 -18.84 -1.50 4.85
CA ASP A 80 -18.89 -0.13 4.31
C ASP A 80 -17.65 0.24 3.47
N ALA A 81 -16.70 -0.69 3.33
CA ALA A 81 -15.44 -0.49 2.62
C ALA A 81 -15.58 -0.78 1.11
N ASP A 82 -14.92 0.02 0.27
CA ASP A 82 -14.91 -0.21 -1.19
C ASP A 82 -13.96 -1.34 -1.60
N THR A 83 -14.45 -2.57 -1.64
CA THR A 83 -13.65 -3.75 -2.03
C THR A 83 -13.45 -3.89 -3.56
N THR A 84 -13.83 -2.89 -4.37
CA THR A 84 -13.70 -2.97 -5.84
C THR A 84 -12.24 -3.01 -6.29
N CYS A 85 -11.34 -2.40 -5.51
CA CYS A 85 -9.92 -2.34 -5.84
C CYS A 85 -9.18 -3.65 -5.55
N CYS A 86 -9.52 -4.31 -4.44
CA CYS A 86 -8.86 -5.51 -3.97
C CYS A 86 -9.69 -6.25 -2.93
N THR A 87 -9.41 -7.54 -2.76
CA THR A 87 -9.93 -8.34 -1.67
C THR A 87 -8.85 -8.55 -0.62
N LEU A 88 -9.24 -8.35 0.63
CA LEU A 88 -8.44 -8.73 1.79
C LEU A 88 -9.04 -10.00 2.37
N ASP A 89 -8.18 -10.90 2.83
CA ASP A 89 -8.58 -11.90 3.80
C ASP A 89 -8.04 -11.48 5.16
N SER A 90 -8.73 -11.83 6.23
CA SER A 90 -8.26 -11.53 7.58
C SER A 90 -8.20 -12.77 8.45
N SER A 91 -7.22 -12.79 9.34
CA SER A 91 -7.16 -13.71 10.46
C SER A 91 -7.10 -12.90 11.75
N SER A 92 -7.76 -13.38 12.81
CA SER A 92 -7.87 -12.67 14.09
C SER A 92 -7.29 -13.47 15.24
N GLY A 93 -6.62 -12.78 16.17
CA GLY A 93 -6.19 -13.27 17.47
C GLY A 93 -6.48 -12.21 18.55
N GLY A 94 -7.74 -12.10 18.99
CA GLY A 94 -8.11 -11.13 20.03
C GLY A 94 -8.00 -9.68 19.56
N SER A 95 -7.10 -8.92 20.18
CA SER A 95 -6.80 -7.52 19.82
C SER A 95 -5.93 -7.37 18.57
N THR A 96 -5.44 -8.47 17.99
CA THR A 96 -4.58 -8.46 16.81
C THR A 96 -5.30 -9.04 15.61
N TRP A 97 -5.16 -8.41 14.45
CA TRP A 97 -5.72 -8.89 13.18
C TRP A 97 -4.70 -8.75 12.06
N VAL A 98 -4.56 -9.80 11.26
CA VAL A 98 -3.68 -9.81 10.10
C VAL A 98 -4.54 -9.76 8.86
N PHE A 99 -4.40 -8.69 8.08
CA PHE A 99 -4.98 -8.55 6.76
C PHE A 99 -3.99 -8.98 5.70
N THR A 100 -4.41 -9.88 4.81
CA THR A 100 -3.62 -10.39 3.69
C THR A 100 -4.27 -9.96 2.38
N LEU A 101 -3.49 -9.36 1.49
CA LEU A 101 -3.96 -9.04 0.15
C LEU A 101 -4.07 -10.32 -0.68
N THR A 102 -5.30 -10.75 -0.99
CA THR A 102 -5.57 -12.01 -1.70
C THR A 102 -5.84 -11.84 -3.18
N SER A 103 -6.34 -10.67 -3.59
CA SER A 103 -6.46 -10.31 -5.01
C SER A 103 -6.53 -8.80 -5.21
N ALA A 104 -6.10 -8.33 -6.38
CA ALA A 104 -6.34 -6.97 -6.88
C ALA A 104 -7.07 -7.08 -8.21
N ALA A 105 -8.40 -7.11 -8.12
CA ALA A 105 -9.26 -7.38 -9.27
C ALA A 105 -9.18 -6.29 -10.36
N THR A 106 -8.79 -5.06 -10.03
CA THR A 106 -8.80 -3.91 -10.96
C THR A 106 -7.48 -3.15 -11.04
N VAL A 107 -6.49 -3.50 -10.22
CA VAL A 107 -5.19 -2.80 -10.15
C VAL A 107 -4.05 -3.80 -10.39
N GLU A 108 -3.69 -4.01 -11.65
CA GLU A 108 -2.56 -4.89 -12.06
C GLU A 108 -1.26 -4.59 -11.30
N ALA A 109 -1.03 -3.34 -10.90
CA ALA A 109 0.17 -2.94 -10.16
C ALA A 109 0.21 -3.43 -8.70
N LEU A 110 -0.90 -3.94 -8.15
CA LEU A 110 -0.95 -4.58 -6.83
C LEU A 110 -0.70 -6.10 -6.90
N VAL A 111 -0.56 -6.68 -8.09
CA VAL A 111 -0.23 -8.11 -8.28
C VAL A 111 1.11 -8.45 -7.63
N ASP A 112 2.10 -7.55 -7.73
CA ASP A 112 3.40 -7.72 -7.09
C ASP A 112 3.33 -7.66 -5.55
N ALA A 113 2.24 -7.14 -4.99
CA ALA A 113 1.99 -7.05 -3.55
C ALA A 113 1.13 -8.20 -3.02
N TYR A 114 0.74 -9.18 -3.84
CA TYR A 114 -0.07 -10.32 -3.42
C TYR A 114 0.60 -11.15 -2.33
N GLY A 115 -0.20 -11.61 -1.37
CA GLY A 115 0.28 -12.35 -0.20
C GLY A 115 1.02 -11.48 0.82
N SER A 116 1.21 -10.19 0.53
CA SER A 116 1.74 -9.27 1.53
C SER A 116 0.71 -9.03 2.61
N THR A 117 1.19 -8.81 3.83
CA THR A 117 0.35 -8.70 5.02
C THR A 117 0.54 -7.36 5.70
N ILE A 118 -0.54 -6.87 6.30
CA ILE A 118 -0.53 -5.81 7.29
C ILE A 118 -1.26 -6.31 8.52
N THR A 119 -0.56 -6.28 9.64
CA THR A 119 -1.08 -6.64 10.95
C THR A 119 -1.45 -5.34 11.64
N ALA A 120 -2.68 -5.25 12.12
CA ALA A 120 -3.13 -4.17 12.99
C ALA A 120 -3.36 -4.77 14.39
N GLU A 121 -2.91 -4.07 15.42
CA GLU A 121 -3.15 -4.44 16.81
C GLU A 121 -3.80 -3.27 17.55
N ALA A 122 -4.95 -3.50 18.19
CA ALA A 122 -5.57 -2.48 19.01
C ALA A 122 -4.81 -2.30 20.32
N VAL A 123 -4.35 -1.07 20.51
CA VAL A 123 -3.86 -0.60 21.79
C VAL A 123 -5.07 -0.27 22.65
N THR A 124 -5.27 -1.01 23.73
CA THR A 124 -6.35 -0.73 24.70
C THR A 124 -5.83 0.18 25.80
N ALA A 125 -6.55 1.27 26.06
CA ALA A 125 -6.30 2.11 27.23
C ALA A 125 -7.13 1.60 28.43
N SER A 126 -6.77 2.06 29.62
CA SER A 126 -7.53 1.79 30.85
C SER A 126 -8.99 2.25 30.69
N GLY A 127 -9.92 1.29 30.83
CA GLY A 127 -11.35 1.47 30.54
C GLY A 127 -11.64 1.18 29.06
N SER A 128 -12.54 0.23 28.79
CA SER A 128 -12.89 -0.45 27.50
C SER A 128 -12.88 0.40 26.21
N ARG A 129 -11.74 0.99 25.87
CA ARG A 129 -11.55 1.94 24.78
C ARG A 129 -10.26 1.58 24.06
N ILE A 130 -10.31 1.58 22.74
CA ILE A 130 -9.12 1.49 21.90
C ILE A 130 -8.52 2.90 21.85
N SER A 131 -7.26 3.06 22.25
CA SER A 131 -6.53 4.33 22.21
C SER A 131 -5.74 4.55 20.92
N GLY A 132 -5.48 3.48 20.17
CA GLY A 132 -4.73 3.53 18.92
C GLY A 132 -4.61 2.16 18.27
N TRP A 133 -3.94 2.14 17.12
CA TRP A 133 -3.65 0.95 16.33
C TRP A 133 -2.15 0.93 16.06
N ASP A 134 -1.50 -0.16 16.43
CA ASP A 134 -0.11 -0.44 16.07
C ASP A 134 -0.10 -1.29 14.80
N TYR A 135 0.67 -0.87 13.79
CA TYR A 135 0.78 -1.59 12.54
C TYR A 135 2.10 -2.36 12.46
N SER A 136 2.07 -3.55 11.87
CA SER A 136 3.29 -4.30 11.57
C SER A 136 3.11 -5.17 10.32
N GLY A 137 4.21 -5.77 9.85
CA GLY A 137 4.22 -6.62 8.66
C GLY A 137 4.84 -5.94 7.44
N ASN A 138 5.05 -6.74 6.39
CA ASN A 138 5.81 -6.32 5.19
C ASN A 138 5.19 -5.09 4.51
N LEU A 139 3.86 -4.97 4.50
CA LEU A 139 3.20 -3.80 3.92
C LEU A 139 3.30 -2.58 4.82
N ALA A 140 3.24 -2.75 6.15
CA ALA A 140 3.40 -1.65 7.10
C ALA A 140 4.78 -1.00 6.95
N ASP A 141 5.85 -1.81 6.88
CA ASP A 141 7.23 -1.36 6.62
C ASP A 141 7.37 -0.63 5.29
N ALA A 142 6.80 -1.20 4.22
CA ALA A 142 6.82 -0.57 2.91
C ALA A 142 6.14 0.81 2.90
N VAL A 143 5.10 1.00 3.72
CA VAL A 143 4.39 2.27 3.83
C VAL A 143 4.88 3.19 4.96
N GLY A 144 5.75 2.72 5.85
CA GLY A 144 6.27 3.46 7.00
C GLY A 144 5.21 3.69 8.07
N LEU A 145 4.45 2.65 8.39
CA LEU A 145 3.41 2.64 9.43
C LEU A 145 3.81 1.84 10.69
N ASP A 146 4.95 1.16 10.62
CA ASP A 146 5.64 0.45 11.70
C ASP A 146 6.28 1.38 12.77
#